data_AF-A0AA39Q345-F1
#
_entry.id   AF-A0AA39Q345-F1
#
_cell.length_a   1.000
_cell.length_b   1.000
_cell.length_c   1.000
_cell.angle_alpha   90.00
_cell.angle_beta   90.00
_cell.angle_gamma   90.00
#
_symmetry.space_group_name_H-M   'P 1'
#
loop_
_entity.id
_entity.type
_entity.pdbx_description
1 polymer ?
#
loop_
_entity_poly.entity_id
_entity_poly.type
_entity_poly.pdbx_seq_one_letter_code
_entity_poly.pdbx_strand_id
1 'polypeptide(L)'
;MHSLILRDRITRNEYMGLADTLCSETLNASISPLLQSFIKKNRDFGIAYAYLRRRWYGQGESECPIDLSTMKDKLRSWDAKDLEMRRTVVRNGRIISRYIPPRRVWDLFSNRVVPWWVGHGGGPAVEPRGVSHAWLDEKDRILIWTSINGKEWPVPLPAGVDLRLVRIELLEFECEYVWLDVLCLRQEGGPREDLRLEEWTVDVPTIGGVYVQNRGFAAPEPVVYYLNGLGRPLGEVVDLDSNRSWFRRAWTLQETNKDYVIAGETDAGPMQDEAREKFEERISRLQGILSSSIMLPGLLSEMQTRVSTTVIDRVAGLAFLFWCDAIPTYTASQTEEEAWSTLLDAMSWTARAALFFFYPEPGKGPTRTWRPTWKQLMTGTKGFPPVDLDPEHWMNECVDIDDGGDHHFGCHIKEAYIHTRAWGSCYRPPA
;
A
#
# COMPACT_ATOMS: atom_id res chain seq x y z
N MET A 1 10.38 14.72 30.54
CA MET A 1 10.15 13.82 31.70
C MET A 1 8.89 14.16 32.53
N HIS A 2 7.98 15.04 32.06
CA HIS A 2 6.67 15.30 32.69
C HIS A 2 5.47 14.79 31.84
N SER A 3 5.69 14.27 30.63
CA SER A 3 4.64 13.68 29.78
C SER A 3 4.44 12.16 29.97
N LEU A 4 5.42 11.47 30.58
CA LEU A 4 5.37 10.02 30.85
C LEU A 4 4.36 9.64 31.95
N ILE A 5 3.99 10.57 32.83
CA ILE A 5 3.05 10.33 33.94
C ILE A 5 1.59 10.64 33.55
N LEU A 6 1.36 11.43 32.50
CA LEU A 6 0.01 11.83 32.07
C LEU A 6 -0.65 10.85 31.10
N ARG A 7 0.13 10.05 30.34
CA ARG A 7 -0.42 9.10 29.34
C ARG A 7 -0.67 7.68 29.87
N ASP A 8 -0.04 7.30 30.99
CA ASP A 8 -0.35 6.03 31.68
C ASP A 8 -1.74 6.03 32.35
N ARG A 9 -2.41 7.20 32.42
CA ARG A 9 -3.80 7.33 32.88
C ARG A 9 -4.84 7.01 31.80
N ILE A 10 -4.53 7.17 30.52
CA ILE A 10 -5.52 6.98 29.44
C ILE A 10 -5.74 5.49 29.17
N THR A 11 -4.68 4.69 29.13
CA THR A 11 -4.78 3.21 29.07
C THR A 11 -5.40 2.63 30.32
N ARG A 12 -5.02 3.10 31.52
CA ARG A 12 -5.58 2.59 32.77
C ARG A 12 -7.09 2.81 32.87
N ASN A 13 -7.62 3.94 32.40
CA ASN A 13 -9.06 4.20 32.44
C ASN A 13 -9.86 3.36 31.43
N GLU A 14 -9.28 3.00 30.29
CA GLU A 14 -9.91 2.07 29.34
C GLU A 14 -9.88 0.62 29.86
N TYR A 15 -8.76 0.18 30.47
CA TYR A 15 -8.65 -1.13 31.12
C TYR A 15 -9.53 -1.25 32.37
N MET A 16 -9.60 -0.19 33.20
CA MET A 16 -10.49 -0.13 34.36
C MET A 16 -11.95 -0.02 33.93
N GLY A 17 -12.24 0.73 32.85
CA GLY A 17 -13.57 0.74 32.23
C GLY A 17 -13.97 -0.63 31.69
N LEU A 18 -13.03 -1.39 31.12
CA LEU A 18 -13.25 -2.77 30.68
C LEU A 18 -13.53 -3.70 31.87
N ALA A 19 -12.77 -3.58 32.96
CA ALA A 19 -12.93 -4.37 34.18
C ALA A 19 -14.25 -4.04 34.91
N ASP A 20 -14.59 -2.76 35.05
CA ASP A 20 -15.81 -2.30 35.71
C ASP A 20 -17.07 -2.66 34.90
N THR A 21 -16.97 -2.63 33.56
CA THR A 21 -18.07 -3.01 32.65
C THR A 21 -18.28 -4.53 32.62
N LEU A 22 -17.22 -5.33 32.70
CA LEU A 22 -17.29 -6.80 32.82
C LEU A 22 -17.88 -7.27 34.16
N CYS A 23 -17.95 -6.42 35.18
CA CYS A 23 -18.49 -6.74 36.50
C CYS A 23 -20.01 -6.53 36.65
N SER A 24 -20.73 -6.14 35.60
CA SER A 24 -22.20 -6.05 35.60
C SER A 24 -22.85 -7.42 35.32
N GLU A 25 -23.76 -7.89 36.20
CA GLU A 25 -24.45 -9.18 36.07
C GLU A 25 -25.24 -9.32 34.75
N THR A 26 -25.76 -8.22 34.21
CA THR A 26 -26.52 -8.18 32.94
C THR A 26 -25.62 -8.27 31.71
N LEU A 27 -24.38 -7.76 31.78
CA LEU A 27 -23.39 -7.90 30.70
C LEU A 27 -22.85 -9.33 30.61
N ASN A 28 -22.77 -10.01 31.76
CA ASN A 28 -22.22 -11.35 31.88
C ASN A 28 -23.02 -12.41 31.10
N ALA A 29 -24.36 -12.32 31.10
CA ALA A 29 -25.22 -13.28 30.38
C ALA A 29 -25.13 -13.17 28.84
N SER A 30 -25.05 -11.95 28.30
CA SER A 30 -25.04 -11.70 26.84
C SER A 30 -23.65 -11.85 26.21
N ILE A 31 -22.58 -11.61 26.96
CA ILE A 31 -21.19 -11.71 26.47
C ILE A 31 -20.65 -13.15 26.59
N SER A 32 -21.10 -13.92 27.58
CA SER A 32 -20.56 -15.26 27.84
C SER A 32 -20.61 -16.20 26.63
N PRO A 33 -21.73 -16.33 25.87
CA PRO A 33 -21.76 -17.18 24.67
C PRO A 33 -20.79 -16.70 23.56
N LEU A 34 -20.57 -15.39 23.47
CA LEU A 34 -19.67 -14.77 22.50
C LEU A 34 -18.20 -15.05 22.88
N LEU A 35 -17.79 -14.81 24.13
CA LEU A 35 -16.45 -15.14 24.62
C LEU A 35 -16.18 -16.64 24.58
N GLN A 36 -17.15 -17.49 24.94
CA GLN A 36 -17.04 -18.94 24.78
C GLN A 36 -16.78 -19.33 23.32
N SER A 37 -17.32 -18.59 22.35
CA SER A 37 -17.05 -18.84 20.94
C SER A 37 -15.60 -18.53 20.53
N PHE A 38 -14.98 -17.51 21.13
CA PHE A 38 -13.54 -17.22 20.94
C PHE A 38 -12.68 -18.32 21.58
N ILE A 39 -13.02 -18.73 22.81
CA ILE A 39 -12.33 -19.82 23.53
C ILE A 39 -12.40 -21.13 22.73
N LYS A 40 -13.60 -21.50 22.23
CA LYS A 40 -13.79 -22.70 21.39
C LYS A 40 -12.96 -22.68 20.10
N LYS A 41 -12.65 -21.50 19.57
CA LYS A 41 -11.78 -21.31 18.40
C LYS A 41 -10.31 -21.16 18.77
N ASN A 42 -9.95 -21.39 20.04
CA ASN A 42 -8.59 -21.20 20.58
C ASN A 42 -8.01 -19.80 20.31
N ARG A 43 -8.87 -18.77 20.33
CA ARG A 43 -8.47 -17.38 20.13
C ARG A 43 -8.06 -16.77 21.47
N ASP A 44 -6.92 -16.09 21.48
CA ASP A 44 -6.46 -15.40 22.67
C ASP A 44 -7.28 -14.15 22.99
N PHE A 45 -7.05 -13.59 24.18
CA PHE A 45 -7.75 -12.39 24.64
C PHE A 45 -7.52 -11.19 23.73
N GLY A 46 -6.31 -11.04 23.16
CA GLY A 46 -6.00 -9.94 22.24
C GLY A 46 -6.91 -9.96 21.01
N ILE A 47 -7.11 -11.14 20.42
CA ILE A 47 -8.02 -11.31 19.29
C ILE A 47 -9.47 -11.04 19.71
N ALA A 48 -9.92 -11.55 20.85
CA ALA A 48 -11.27 -11.26 21.33
C ALA A 48 -11.49 -9.75 21.56
N TYR A 49 -10.51 -9.09 22.19
CA TYR A 49 -10.53 -7.65 22.44
C TYR A 49 -10.56 -6.85 21.13
N ALA A 50 -9.72 -7.18 20.15
CA ALA A 50 -9.71 -6.52 18.83
C ALA A 50 -11.09 -6.56 18.15
N TYR A 51 -11.76 -7.72 18.21
CA TYR A 51 -13.07 -7.91 17.58
C TYR A 51 -14.19 -7.10 18.24
N LEU A 52 -14.07 -6.84 19.54
CA LEU A 52 -15.15 -6.28 20.35
C LEU A 52 -14.93 -4.79 20.70
N ARG A 53 -13.68 -4.31 20.79
CA ARG A 53 -13.36 -2.98 21.32
C ARG A 53 -14.03 -1.80 20.63
N ARG A 54 -14.02 -1.75 19.29
CA ARG A 54 -14.69 -0.66 18.54
C ARG A 54 -16.21 -0.69 18.70
N ARG A 55 -16.75 -1.84 19.10
CA ARG A 55 -18.19 -2.10 19.21
C ARG A 55 -18.68 -1.99 20.65
N TRP A 56 -17.81 -1.80 21.65
CA TRP A 56 -18.23 -1.56 23.04
C TRP A 56 -18.62 -0.10 23.29
N TYR A 57 -17.97 0.84 22.60
CA TYR A 57 -18.09 2.27 22.90
C TYR A 57 -19.04 3.05 21.98
N GLY A 58 -19.89 2.38 21.20
CA GLY A 58 -20.98 3.00 20.44
C GLY A 58 -20.55 4.29 19.72
N GLN A 59 -19.75 4.18 18.66
CA GLN A 59 -19.38 5.34 17.86
C GLN A 59 -20.63 5.89 17.15
N GLY A 60 -21.30 6.86 17.77
CA GLY A 60 -22.14 7.87 17.12
C GLY A 60 -23.59 7.51 16.78
N GLU A 61 -24.02 6.25 16.83
CA GLU A 61 -25.45 5.93 16.75
C GLU A 61 -26.09 6.07 18.14
N SER A 62 -26.56 7.28 18.44
CA SER A 62 -27.56 7.48 19.48
C SER A 62 -28.71 6.50 19.25
N GLU A 63 -29.06 5.77 20.32
CA GLU A 63 -30.29 4.97 20.48
C GLU A 63 -30.30 3.50 20.04
N CYS A 64 -29.16 2.80 19.91
CA CYS A 64 -29.18 1.33 19.96
C CYS A 64 -28.13 0.76 20.91
N PRO A 65 -28.53 0.25 22.10
CA PRO A 65 -27.66 -0.58 22.91
C PRO A 65 -27.06 -1.68 22.04
N ILE A 66 -25.75 -1.90 22.13
CA ILE A 66 -25.09 -2.97 21.38
C ILE A 66 -25.71 -4.30 21.82
N ASP A 67 -26.53 -4.86 20.94
CA ASP A 67 -27.07 -6.19 21.16
C ASP A 67 -25.97 -7.23 20.91
N LEU A 68 -25.28 -7.58 22.00
CA LEU A 68 -24.21 -8.59 22.01
C LEU A 68 -24.75 -9.98 21.66
N SER A 69 -26.07 -10.21 21.75
CA SER A 69 -26.69 -11.48 21.37
C SER A 69 -26.63 -11.72 19.85
N THR A 70 -26.73 -10.67 19.03
CA THR A 70 -26.61 -10.75 17.55
C THR A 70 -25.19 -10.52 17.03
N MET A 71 -24.26 -10.09 17.89
CA MET A 71 -22.88 -9.76 17.49
C MET A 71 -22.15 -10.92 16.81
N LYS A 72 -22.33 -12.14 17.32
CA LYS A 72 -21.72 -13.34 16.74
C LYS A 72 -22.10 -13.54 15.28
N ASP A 73 -23.35 -13.29 14.92
CA ASP A 73 -23.84 -13.44 13.56
C ASP A 73 -23.45 -12.25 12.67
N LYS A 74 -23.39 -11.04 13.22
CA LYS A 74 -22.80 -9.87 12.53
C LYS A 74 -21.33 -10.12 12.14
N LEU A 75 -20.51 -10.62 13.07
CA LEU A 75 -19.11 -10.96 12.80
C LEU A 75 -18.97 -12.00 11.68
N ARG A 76 -19.82 -13.02 11.68
CA ARG A 76 -19.85 -14.03 10.60
C ARG A 76 -20.26 -13.42 9.26
N SER A 77 -21.26 -12.53 9.27
CA SER A 77 -21.73 -11.86 8.05
C SER A 77 -20.66 -10.96 7.43
N TRP A 78 -19.93 -10.17 8.24
CA TRP A 78 -18.84 -9.34 7.72
C TRP A 78 -17.66 -10.14 7.18
N ASP A 79 -17.28 -11.21 7.88
CA ASP A 79 -16.25 -12.14 7.41
C ASP A 79 -16.62 -12.75 6.05
N ALA A 80 -17.87 -13.21 5.90
CA ALA A 80 -18.38 -13.74 4.64
C ALA A 80 -18.41 -12.69 3.52
N LYS A 81 -18.76 -11.43 3.83
CA LYS A 81 -18.76 -10.33 2.85
C LYS A 81 -17.35 -9.97 2.37
N ASP A 82 -16.35 -9.91 3.26
CA ASP A 82 -14.96 -9.66 2.86
C ASP A 82 -14.44 -10.82 1.98
N LEU A 83 -14.73 -12.06 2.36
CA LEU A 83 -14.34 -13.24 1.57
C LEU A 83 -14.97 -13.23 0.17
N GLU A 84 -16.26 -12.91 0.07
CA GLU A 84 -16.97 -12.84 -1.21
C GLU A 84 -16.45 -11.70 -2.09
N MET A 85 -16.20 -10.52 -1.51
CA MET A 85 -15.60 -9.39 -2.21
C MET A 85 -14.24 -9.77 -2.82
N ARG A 86 -13.36 -10.43 -2.06
CA ARG A 86 -12.03 -10.84 -2.55
C ARG A 86 -12.09 -11.95 -3.59
N ARG A 87 -13.10 -12.82 -3.55
CA ARG A 87 -13.33 -13.86 -4.57
C ARG A 87 -13.83 -13.28 -5.88
N THR A 88 -14.72 -12.29 -5.81
CA THR A 88 -15.42 -11.76 -6.98
C THR A 88 -14.70 -10.60 -7.66
N VAL A 89 -13.72 -9.98 -6.99
CA VAL A 89 -12.94 -8.87 -7.55
C VAL A 89 -11.99 -9.31 -8.66
N VAL A 90 -11.57 -10.58 -8.68
CA VAL A 90 -10.72 -11.09 -9.74
C VAL A 90 -11.57 -11.60 -10.91
N ARG A 91 -11.43 -10.97 -12.08
CA ARG A 91 -12.07 -11.41 -13.33
C ARG A 91 -11.05 -11.38 -14.46
N ASN A 92 -10.95 -12.49 -15.20
CA ASN A 92 -10.05 -12.62 -16.35
C ASN A 92 -8.60 -12.17 -16.06
N GLY A 93 -8.06 -12.55 -14.89
CA GLY A 93 -6.69 -12.20 -14.49
C GLY A 93 -6.48 -10.74 -14.06
N ARG A 94 -7.56 -9.97 -13.86
CA ARG A 94 -7.52 -8.57 -13.41
C ARG A 94 -8.38 -8.36 -12.17
N ILE A 95 -7.95 -7.44 -11.31
CA ILE A 95 -8.66 -6.96 -10.14
C ILE A 95 -9.52 -5.77 -10.60
N ILE A 96 -10.84 -5.95 -10.65
CA ILE A 96 -11.77 -4.96 -11.24
C ILE A 96 -12.07 -3.75 -10.35
N SER A 97 -11.45 -3.67 -9.18
CA SER A 97 -11.57 -2.54 -8.27
C SER A 97 -10.22 -2.26 -7.63
N ARG A 98 -9.77 -1.01 -7.72
CA ARG A 98 -8.55 -0.55 -7.04
C ARG A 98 -8.76 -0.20 -5.57
N TYR A 99 -10.02 -0.07 -5.13
CA TYR A 99 -10.38 0.34 -3.77
C TYR A 99 -10.61 -0.86 -2.86
N ILE A 100 -9.75 -1.87 -2.99
CA ILE A 100 -9.79 -3.04 -2.13
C ILE A 100 -9.09 -2.68 -0.81
N PRO A 101 -9.78 -2.83 0.34
CA PRO A 101 -9.12 -2.59 1.60
C PRO A 101 -8.03 -3.64 1.86
N PRO A 102 -6.99 -3.28 2.63
CA PRO A 102 -5.99 -4.26 3.05
C PRO A 102 -6.68 -5.46 3.71
N ARG A 103 -6.19 -6.68 3.47
CA ARG A 103 -6.79 -7.88 4.06
C ARG A 103 -6.74 -7.85 5.57
N ARG A 104 -5.62 -7.37 6.11
CA ARG A 104 -5.30 -7.35 7.53
C ARG A 104 -4.66 -6.03 7.89
N VAL A 105 -4.82 -5.66 9.15
CA VAL A 105 -4.14 -4.52 9.78
C VAL A 105 -3.64 -4.95 11.15
N TRP A 106 -2.59 -4.30 11.64
CA TRP A 106 -2.18 -4.42 13.02
C TRP A 106 -2.96 -3.43 13.86
N ASP A 107 -3.87 -3.95 14.69
CA ASP A 107 -4.54 -3.19 15.74
C ASP A 107 -3.54 -3.01 16.89
N LEU A 108 -3.07 -1.78 17.07
CA LEU A 108 -2.05 -1.47 18.07
C LEU A 108 -2.61 -1.62 19.49
N PHE A 109 -3.91 -1.42 19.71
CA PHE A 109 -4.47 -1.50 21.06
C PHE A 109 -4.54 -2.95 21.55
N SER A 110 -5.04 -3.86 20.70
CA SER A 110 -5.03 -5.30 21.00
C SER A 110 -3.67 -5.97 20.80
N ASN A 111 -2.74 -5.29 20.12
CA ASN A 111 -1.48 -5.83 19.67
C ASN A 111 -1.66 -7.12 18.84
N ARG A 112 -2.64 -7.12 17.93
CA ARG A 112 -2.93 -8.25 17.05
C ARG A 112 -3.15 -7.78 15.62
N VAL A 113 -2.71 -8.60 14.68
CA VAL A 113 -3.09 -8.49 13.28
C VAL A 113 -4.47 -9.13 13.11
N VAL A 114 -5.42 -8.35 12.60
CA VAL A 114 -6.81 -8.77 12.42
C VAL A 114 -7.29 -8.37 11.02
N PRO A 115 -8.33 -9.04 10.49
CA PRO A 115 -8.93 -8.62 9.23
C PRO A 115 -9.41 -7.17 9.27
N TRP A 116 -9.27 -6.41 8.19
CA TRP A 116 -9.57 -4.97 8.22
C TRP A 116 -11.02 -4.65 8.58
N TRP A 117 -11.98 -5.49 8.16
CA TRP A 117 -13.38 -5.32 8.50
C TRP A 117 -13.64 -5.34 10.03
N VAL A 118 -12.73 -5.93 10.83
CA VAL A 118 -12.77 -5.86 12.30
C VAL A 118 -12.57 -4.41 12.75
N GLY A 119 -11.55 -3.76 12.21
CA GLY A 119 -11.20 -2.37 12.47
C GLY A 119 -12.24 -1.41 11.92
N HIS A 120 -12.72 -1.57 10.69
CA HIS A 120 -13.68 -0.64 10.05
C HIS A 120 -15.03 -0.52 10.79
N GLY A 121 -15.52 -1.59 11.43
CA GLY A 121 -16.69 -1.53 12.32
C GLY A 121 -18.05 -1.23 11.66
N GLY A 122 -18.09 -0.89 10.36
CA GLY A 122 -19.31 -0.53 9.63
C GLY A 122 -19.75 0.94 9.77
N GLY A 123 -18.97 1.78 10.46
CA GLY A 123 -19.20 3.23 10.62
C GLY A 123 -18.22 4.08 9.79
N PRO A 124 -18.17 5.42 9.99
CA PRO A 124 -17.28 6.29 9.23
C PRO A 124 -15.81 5.86 9.36
N ALA A 125 -15.13 5.83 8.21
CA ALA A 125 -13.83 5.21 8.03
C ALA A 125 -12.75 5.91 8.87
N VAL A 126 -12.11 5.14 9.76
CA VAL A 126 -10.71 5.40 10.12
C VAL A 126 -9.94 4.55 9.14
N GLU A 127 -9.13 5.13 8.25
CA GLU A 127 -8.26 4.35 7.38
C GLU A 127 -7.04 3.88 8.18
N PRO A 128 -6.47 2.69 7.88
CA PRO A 128 -5.28 2.26 8.57
C PRO A 128 -4.09 3.09 8.10
N ARG A 129 -3.26 3.52 9.04
CA ARG A 129 -2.06 4.29 8.69
C ARG A 129 -1.01 3.37 8.07
N GLY A 130 -0.52 3.75 6.89
CA GLY A 130 0.57 3.02 6.24
C GLY A 130 1.88 3.21 6.99
N VAL A 131 2.62 2.13 7.20
CA VAL A 131 4.02 2.17 7.64
C VAL A 131 4.88 1.72 6.48
N SER A 132 5.85 2.54 6.12
CA SER A 132 6.79 2.25 5.04
C SER A 132 8.21 2.36 5.56
N HIS A 133 9.09 1.45 5.14
CA HIS A 133 10.41 1.34 5.71
C HIS A 133 11.46 0.86 4.71
N ALA A 134 12.71 1.28 4.93
CA ALA A 134 13.85 0.73 4.21
C ALA A 134 14.04 -0.77 4.52
N TRP A 135 14.63 -1.50 3.58
CA TRP A 135 14.88 -2.93 3.71
C TRP A 135 16.34 -3.16 4.11
N LEU A 136 16.60 -4.13 5.00
CA LEU A 136 17.96 -4.58 5.36
C LEU A 136 18.30 -5.93 4.74
N ASP A 137 19.56 -6.18 4.40
CA ASP A 137 19.95 -7.49 3.86
C ASP A 137 19.55 -8.64 4.78
N GLU A 138 19.38 -9.81 4.19
CA GLU A 138 19.02 -11.04 4.92
C GLU A 138 19.93 -11.31 6.12
N LYS A 139 21.25 -11.07 6.00
CA LYS A 139 22.21 -11.22 7.11
C LYS A 139 21.97 -10.26 8.30
N ASP A 140 21.34 -9.12 8.04
CA ASP A 140 21.07 -8.06 9.02
C ASP A 140 19.63 -8.15 9.55
N ARG A 141 18.89 -9.20 9.14
CA ARG A 141 17.53 -9.48 9.57
C ARG A 141 17.45 -10.78 10.34
N ILE A 142 16.47 -10.83 11.23
CA ILE A 142 16.06 -12.03 11.96
C ILE A 142 14.60 -12.34 11.63
N LEU A 143 14.29 -13.63 11.52
CA LEU A 143 12.92 -14.11 11.35
C LEU A 143 12.33 -14.41 12.72
N ILE A 144 11.28 -13.69 13.12
CA ILE A 144 10.64 -13.88 14.41
C ILE A 144 9.24 -14.50 14.29
N TRP A 145 8.94 -15.48 15.13
CA TRP A 145 7.58 -16.01 15.29
C TRP A 145 6.89 -15.25 16.42
N THR A 146 5.85 -14.49 16.09
CA THR A 146 5.17 -13.62 17.06
C THR A 146 3.70 -13.98 17.20
N SER A 147 3.14 -13.79 18.40
CA SER A 147 1.69 -13.91 18.60
C SER A 147 0.91 -12.77 17.92
N ILE A 148 1.58 -11.69 17.51
CA ILE A 148 0.95 -10.52 16.88
C ILE A 148 0.21 -10.94 15.60
N ASN A 149 0.83 -11.74 14.73
CA ASN A 149 0.21 -12.31 13.53
C ASN A 149 -0.31 -13.75 13.74
N GLY A 150 -0.56 -14.15 15.00
CA GLY A 150 -1.03 -15.50 15.31
C GLY A 150 -0.01 -16.61 15.06
N LYS A 151 1.28 -16.29 14.88
CA LYS A 151 2.34 -17.23 14.46
C LYS A 151 2.00 -17.92 13.13
N GLU A 152 1.35 -17.22 12.22
CA GLU A 152 0.98 -17.76 10.91
C GLU A 152 2.09 -17.65 9.86
N TRP A 153 3.06 -16.74 10.04
CA TRP A 153 4.29 -16.65 9.26
C TRP A 153 5.40 -15.98 10.08
N PRO A 154 6.67 -16.25 9.78
CA PRO A 154 7.78 -15.52 10.40
C PRO A 154 7.80 -14.07 9.92
N VAL A 155 8.11 -13.14 10.82
CA VAL A 155 8.20 -11.70 10.53
C VAL A 155 9.68 -11.33 10.38
N PRO A 156 10.13 -10.87 9.20
CA PRO A 156 11.50 -10.39 9.02
C PRO A 156 11.67 -9.02 9.67
N LEU A 157 12.58 -8.92 10.65
CA LEU A 157 12.91 -7.67 11.33
C LEU A 157 14.41 -7.41 11.33
N PRO A 158 14.84 -6.15 11.41
CA PRO A 158 16.23 -5.84 11.71
C PRO A 158 16.70 -6.53 13.00
N ALA A 159 17.95 -7.00 13.01
CA ALA A 159 18.55 -7.55 14.22
C ALA A 159 18.53 -6.51 15.36
N GLY A 160 18.08 -6.92 16.54
CA GLY A 160 17.99 -6.06 17.72
C GLY A 160 16.74 -5.19 17.82
N VAL A 161 15.85 -5.19 16.82
CA VAL A 161 14.58 -4.45 16.89
C VAL A 161 13.52 -5.24 17.66
N ASP A 162 12.77 -4.53 18.51
CA ASP A 162 11.64 -5.06 19.27
C ASP A 162 10.32 -4.43 18.77
N LEU A 163 9.39 -5.27 18.30
CA LEU A 163 8.06 -4.82 17.86
C LEU A 163 7.28 -4.10 18.95
N ARG A 164 7.59 -4.33 20.24
CA ARG A 164 6.95 -3.58 21.34
C ARG A 164 7.34 -2.11 21.32
N LEU A 165 8.60 -1.79 20.99
CA LEU A 165 9.07 -0.41 20.89
C LEU A 165 8.49 0.27 19.64
N VAL A 166 8.49 -0.44 18.50
CA VAL A 166 7.80 0.02 17.28
C VAL A 166 6.33 0.33 17.57
N ARG A 167 5.63 -0.55 18.29
CA ARG A 167 4.25 -0.32 18.71
C ARG A 167 4.09 0.92 19.58
N ILE A 168 4.97 1.13 20.56
CA ILE A 168 4.90 2.30 21.45
C ILE A 168 5.05 3.58 20.63
N GLU A 169 6.05 3.63 19.75
CA GLU A 169 6.29 4.79 18.88
C GLU A 169 5.09 5.07 17.96
N LEU A 170 4.52 4.03 17.32
CA LEU A 170 3.33 4.19 16.49
C LEU A 170 2.11 4.66 17.31
N LEU A 171 1.95 4.22 18.57
CA LEU A 171 0.92 4.73 19.47
C LEU A 171 1.16 6.19 19.87
N GLU A 172 2.42 6.63 19.98
CA GLU A 172 2.76 8.03 20.24
C GLU A 172 2.42 8.94 19.05
N PHE A 173 2.43 8.41 17.83
CA PHE A 173 1.87 9.05 16.64
C PHE A 173 0.33 8.96 16.57
N GLU A 174 -0.34 8.51 17.63
CA GLU A 174 -1.81 8.39 17.71
C GLU A 174 -2.40 7.37 16.71
N CYS A 175 -1.59 6.41 16.26
CA CYS A 175 -2.09 5.34 15.40
C CYS A 175 -2.96 4.37 16.20
N GLU A 176 -4.13 4.02 15.67
CA GLU A 176 -4.97 2.94 16.21
C GLU A 176 -4.79 1.64 15.42
N TYR A 177 -4.90 1.74 14.09
CA TYR A 177 -4.69 0.65 13.14
C TYR A 177 -3.59 1.04 12.17
N VAL A 178 -2.62 0.15 12.00
CA VAL A 178 -1.54 0.35 11.04
C VAL A 178 -1.48 -0.79 10.05
N TRP A 179 -1.10 -0.48 8.83
CA TRP A 179 -0.70 -1.48 7.86
C TRP A 179 0.83 -1.50 7.78
N LEU A 180 1.41 -2.63 8.16
CA LEU A 180 2.84 -2.89 8.10
C LEU A 180 3.04 -4.18 7.30
N ASP A 181 3.64 -4.09 6.12
CA ASP A 181 3.77 -5.21 5.16
C ASP A 181 4.25 -6.52 5.80
N VAL A 182 5.31 -6.48 6.63
CA VAL A 182 5.90 -7.65 7.29
C VAL A 182 4.95 -8.32 8.30
N LEU A 183 3.95 -7.59 8.81
CA LEU A 183 2.94 -8.10 9.74
C LEU A 183 1.58 -8.34 9.10
N CYS A 184 1.19 -7.56 8.09
CA CYS A 184 -0.16 -7.54 7.53
C CYS A 184 -0.27 -8.32 6.22
N LEU A 185 0.85 -8.53 5.53
CA LEU A 185 0.96 -9.40 4.36
C LEU A 185 1.57 -10.74 4.79
N ARG A 186 1.01 -11.86 4.32
CA ARG A 186 1.56 -13.19 4.62
C ARG A 186 2.96 -13.32 4.01
N GLN A 187 3.95 -13.61 4.86
CA GLN A 187 5.35 -13.77 4.45
C GLN A 187 5.67 -15.24 4.17
N GLU A 188 6.77 -15.47 3.45
CA GLU A 188 7.29 -16.81 3.15
C GLU A 188 7.80 -17.54 4.41
N GLY A 189 7.69 -18.86 4.40
CA GLY A 189 8.20 -19.74 5.47
C GLY A 189 7.17 -20.05 6.56
N GLY A 190 5.91 -19.70 6.31
CA GLY A 190 4.78 -19.96 7.20
C GLY A 190 4.10 -21.31 6.94
N PRO A 191 3.27 -21.81 7.86
CA PRO A 191 2.23 -22.77 7.49
C PRO A 191 1.32 -22.18 6.40
N ARG A 192 0.80 -23.05 5.52
CA ARG A 192 -0.14 -22.70 4.46
C ARG A 192 0.41 -21.72 3.41
N GLU A 193 1.59 -22.05 2.87
CA GLU A 193 2.17 -21.35 1.70
C GLU A 193 1.21 -21.30 0.49
N ASP A 194 0.30 -22.27 0.36
CA ASP A 194 -0.79 -22.25 -0.62
C ASP A 194 -1.65 -20.99 -0.49
N LEU A 195 -1.99 -20.60 0.75
CA LEU A 195 -2.75 -19.38 1.01
C LEU A 195 -1.96 -18.12 0.71
N ARG A 196 -0.62 -18.15 0.84
CA ARG A 196 0.21 -16.98 0.53
C ARG A 196 0.09 -16.62 -0.94
N LEU A 197 0.20 -17.60 -1.83
CA LEU A 197 0.07 -17.39 -3.26
C LEU A 197 -1.33 -16.90 -3.64
N GLU A 198 -2.38 -17.49 -3.05
CA GLU A 198 -3.77 -17.05 -3.25
C GLU A 198 -3.99 -15.60 -2.75
N GLU A 199 -3.52 -15.27 -1.56
CA GLU A 199 -3.64 -13.92 -0.98
C GLU A 199 -2.86 -12.90 -1.81
N TRP A 200 -1.61 -13.22 -2.20
CA TRP A 200 -0.74 -12.32 -2.97
C TRP A 200 -1.30 -11.97 -4.34
N THR A 201 -2.08 -12.87 -4.95
CA THR A 201 -2.75 -12.62 -6.24
C THR A 201 -3.53 -11.30 -6.24
N VAL A 202 -4.13 -10.94 -5.10
CA VAL A 202 -4.94 -9.72 -4.91
C VAL A 202 -4.24 -8.69 -4.03
N ASP A 203 -3.65 -9.13 -2.92
CA ASP A 203 -3.18 -8.22 -1.89
C ASP A 203 -1.91 -7.45 -2.33
N VAL A 204 -0.99 -8.09 -3.07
CA VAL A 204 0.26 -7.44 -3.52
C VAL A 204 0.01 -6.31 -4.52
N PRO A 205 -0.80 -6.49 -5.58
CA PRO A 205 -1.12 -5.39 -6.51
C PRO A 205 -1.89 -4.23 -5.91
N THR A 206 -2.56 -4.44 -4.77
CA THR A 206 -3.47 -3.45 -4.16
C THR A 206 -2.86 -2.70 -2.98
N ILE A 207 -1.61 -3.00 -2.58
CA ILE A 207 -0.96 -2.37 -1.42
C ILE A 207 -0.87 -0.85 -1.53
N GLY A 208 -0.66 -0.31 -2.74
CA GLY A 208 -0.55 1.14 -2.95
C GLY A 208 -1.76 1.90 -2.45
N GLY A 209 -2.93 1.26 -2.40
CA GLY A 209 -4.13 1.87 -1.88
C GLY A 209 -4.02 2.30 -0.41
N VAL A 210 -3.19 1.65 0.39
CA VAL A 210 -2.96 2.03 1.80
C VAL A 210 -2.20 3.37 1.92
N TYR A 211 -1.42 3.72 0.90
CA TYR A 211 -0.50 4.86 0.94
C TYR A 211 -1.00 6.10 0.19
N VAL A 212 -2.18 6.06 -0.46
CA VAL A 212 -2.67 7.14 -1.31
C VAL A 212 -3.73 8.01 -0.62
N GLN A 213 -3.57 9.32 -0.77
CA GLN A 213 -4.33 10.37 -0.06
C GLN A 213 -5.82 10.51 -0.41
N ASN A 214 -6.34 9.82 -1.42
CA ASN A 214 -7.68 10.09 -1.95
C ASN A 214 -8.52 8.82 -2.13
N ARG A 215 -8.91 8.20 -1.01
CA ARG A 215 -9.94 7.15 -1.00
C ARG A 215 -11.38 7.69 -0.91
N GLY A 216 -11.57 9.02 -0.91
CA GLY A 216 -12.89 9.64 -0.85
C GLY A 216 -13.57 9.56 0.52
N PHE A 217 -12.87 9.12 1.56
CA PHE A 217 -13.37 9.01 2.93
C PHE A 217 -12.28 9.48 3.91
N ALA A 218 -12.67 10.42 4.78
CA ALA A 218 -11.84 11.08 5.81
C ALA A 218 -10.58 11.83 5.31
N ALA A 219 -10.03 12.69 6.17
CA ALA A 219 -8.73 13.30 5.94
C ALA A 219 -7.66 12.18 5.90
N PRO A 220 -6.69 12.23 4.97
CA PRO A 220 -5.67 11.21 4.89
C PRO A 220 -4.79 11.21 6.16
N GLU A 221 -4.55 10.03 6.71
CA GLU A 221 -3.60 9.84 7.81
C GLU A 221 -2.16 9.86 7.25
N PRO A 222 -1.22 10.56 7.91
CA PRO A 222 0.15 10.67 7.41
C PRO A 222 0.85 9.30 7.39
N VAL A 223 1.60 8.99 6.34
CA VAL A 223 2.37 7.73 6.30
C VAL A 223 3.57 7.81 7.27
N VAL A 224 3.84 6.73 7.99
CA VAL A 224 5.02 6.65 8.88
C VAL A 224 6.21 6.08 8.11
N TYR A 225 7.32 6.81 8.06
CA TYR A 225 8.54 6.37 7.39
C TYR A 225 9.67 6.01 8.35
N TYR A 226 10.21 4.79 8.20
CA TYR A 226 11.47 4.37 8.82
C TYR A 226 12.60 4.30 7.79
N LEU A 227 13.47 5.32 7.76
CA LEU A 227 14.46 5.49 6.69
C LEU A 227 15.65 4.53 6.78
N ASN A 228 16.03 4.11 7.99
CA ASN A 228 17.15 3.19 8.23
C ASN A 228 16.71 1.73 8.45
N GLY A 229 15.43 1.45 8.20
CA GLY A 229 14.79 0.17 8.46
C GLY A 229 13.86 0.23 9.67
N LEU A 230 12.83 -0.62 9.63
CA LEU A 230 11.75 -0.65 10.62
C LEU A 230 12.29 -0.66 12.06
N GLY A 231 11.89 0.31 12.88
CA GLY A 231 12.27 0.39 14.29
C GLY A 231 13.74 0.75 14.57
N ARG A 232 14.52 1.13 13.54
CA ARG A 232 15.90 1.60 13.72
C ARG A 232 15.96 3.13 13.88
N PRO A 233 16.94 3.64 14.65
CA PRO A 233 17.17 5.08 14.77
C PRO A 233 17.42 5.76 13.42
N LEU A 234 16.91 6.99 13.29
CA LEU A 234 17.18 7.89 12.17
C LEU A 234 18.62 8.43 12.21
N GLY A 235 19.17 8.67 13.41
CA GLY A 235 20.48 9.29 13.63
C GLY A 235 21.72 8.49 13.18
N GLU A 236 21.54 7.36 12.49
CA GLU A 236 22.62 6.70 11.77
C GLU A 236 22.82 7.37 10.40
N VAL A 237 24.05 7.33 9.86
CA VAL A 237 24.32 7.85 8.50
C VAL A 237 23.42 7.14 7.48
N VAL A 238 22.42 7.85 6.97
CA VAL A 238 21.51 7.32 5.95
C VAL A 238 22.19 7.39 4.59
N ASP A 239 22.64 6.24 4.08
CA ASP A 239 23.07 6.14 2.68
C ASP A 239 21.83 6.06 1.79
N LEU A 240 21.46 7.21 1.22
CA LEU A 240 20.29 7.34 0.35
C LEU A 240 20.49 6.73 -1.04
N ASP A 241 21.73 6.36 -1.42
CA ASP A 241 22.08 5.85 -2.75
C ASP A 241 22.32 4.33 -2.75
N SER A 242 22.60 3.75 -1.58
CA SER A 242 22.64 2.30 -1.38
C SER A 242 21.37 1.62 -1.89
N ASN A 243 21.49 0.42 -2.45
CA ASN A 243 20.34 -0.41 -2.86
C ASN A 243 19.36 -0.72 -1.70
N ARG A 244 19.76 -0.49 -0.44
CA ARG A 244 18.94 -0.64 0.76
C ARG A 244 18.11 0.61 1.09
N SER A 245 18.47 1.75 0.53
CA SER A 245 17.79 3.03 0.72
C SER A 245 16.31 2.90 0.42
N TRP A 246 15.51 3.61 1.21
CA TRP A 246 14.08 3.76 0.95
C TRP A 246 13.82 4.22 -0.49
N PHE A 247 14.63 5.13 -1.04
CA PHE A 247 14.47 5.64 -2.41
C PHE A 247 14.85 4.65 -3.51
N ARG A 248 15.54 3.55 -3.15
CA ARG A 248 16.11 2.59 -4.09
C ARG A 248 15.27 1.33 -4.22
N ARG A 249 14.23 1.11 -3.40
CA ARG A 249 13.30 -0.04 -3.56
C ARG A 249 12.23 0.24 -4.61
N ALA A 250 11.85 -0.76 -5.39
CA ALA A 250 10.75 -0.63 -6.36
C ALA A 250 9.42 -0.29 -5.67
N TRP A 251 9.07 -1.05 -4.62
CA TRP A 251 7.81 -0.94 -3.90
C TRP A 251 7.60 0.43 -3.24
N THR A 252 8.64 1.01 -2.64
CA THR A 252 8.53 2.30 -1.94
C THR A 252 8.16 3.47 -2.86
N LEU A 253 8.24 3.31 -4.20
CA LEU A 253 7.82 4.36 -5.12
C LEU A 253 6.33 4.65 -4.98
N GLN A 254 5.51 3.60 -4.90
CA GLN A 254 4.05 3.74 -4.70
C GLN A 254 3.66 4.08 -3.26
N GLU A 255 4.60 3.99 -2.33
CA GLU A 255 4.40 4.31 -0.91
C GLU A 255 4.63 5.80 -0.62
N THR A 256 5.02 6.57 -1.65
CA THR A 256 5.22 8.02 -1.57
C THR A 256 3.89 8.74 -1.32
N ASN A 257 3.77 9.35 -0.15
CA ASN A 257 2.64 10.18 0.27
C ASN A 257 3.04 11.66 0.41
N LYS A 258 2.10 12.60 0.24
CA LYS A 258 2.35 14.03 0.50
C LYS A 258 2.43 14.33 2.01
N ASP A 259 1.59 13.67 2.81
CA ASP A 259 1.57 13.76 4.26
C ASP A 259 2.31 12.57 4.86
N TYR A 260 3.31 12.84 5.69
CA TYR A 260 4.10 11.80 6.35
C TYR A 260 4.69 12.28 7.66
N VAL A 261 5.11 11.31 8.47
CA VAL A 261 5.95 11.51 9.66
C VAL A 261 7.17 10.60 9.56
N ILE A 262 8.32 11.07 10.04
CA ILE A 262 9.55 10.29 10.09
C ILE A 262 9.68 9.66 11.48
N ALA A 263 9.86 8.35 11.53
CA ALA A 263 10.05 7.58 12.76
C ALA A 263 11.53 7.26 13.01
N GLY A 264 11.82 6.74 14.19
CA GLY A 264 13.17 6.44 14.67
C GLY A 264 13.91 7.66 15.21
N GLU A 265 13.21 8.73 15.59
CA GLU A 265 13.86 9.91 16.15
C GLU A 265 14.54 9.61 17.49
N THR A 266 15.71 10.21 17.69
CA THR A 266 16.55 10.05 18.88
C THR A 266 17.18 11.40 19.25
N ASP A 267 17.86 11.47 20.39
CA ASP A 267 18.62 12.64 20.83
C ASP A 267 19.95 12.84 20.04
N ALA A 268 20.09 12.24 18.84
CA ALA A 268 21.31 12.22 18.04
C ALA A 268 21.70 13.59 17.43
N GLY A 269 20.87 14.62 17.60
CA GLY A 269 21.20 16.00 17.26
C GLY A 269 21.54 16.20 15.77
N PRO A 270 22.63 16.91 15.41
CA PRO A 270 22.88 17.38 14.04
C PRO A 270 22.88 16.30 12.94
N MET A 271 23.29 15.05 13.27
CA MET A 271 23.30 13.96 12.28
C MET A 271 21.87 13.57 11.86
N GLN A 272 20.93 13.64 12.78
CA GLN A 272 19.52 13.37 12.50
C GLN A 272 18.92 14.48 11.63
N ASP A 273 19.25 15.73 11.93
CA ASP A 273 18.78 16.89 11.16
C ASP A 273 19.27 16.81 9.71
N GLU A 274 20.53 16.48 9.48
CA GLU A 274 21.08 16.29 8.13
C GLU A 274 20.39 15.13 7.38
N ALA A 275 20.14 14.00 8.06
CA ALA A 275 19.43 12.86 7.48
C ALA A 275 17.99 13.23 7.09
N ARG A 276 17.31 13.98 7.95
CA ARG A 276 15.96 14.50 7.71
C ARG A 276 15.95 15.45 6.51
N GLU A 277 16.81 16.46 6.48
CA GLU A 277 16.88 17.44 5.39
C GLU A 277 17.08 16.77 4.02
N LYS A 278 18.02 15.82 3.93
CA LYS A 278 18.27 15.07 2.69
C LYS A 278 17.08 14.21 2.27
N PHE A 279 16.36 13.62 3.23
CA PHE A 279 15.14 12.88 2.94
C PHE A 279 14.04 13.80 2.42
N GLU A 280 13.81 14.93 3.09
CA GLU A 280 12.80 15.92 2.74
C GLU A 280 13.05 16.49 1.34
N GLU A 281 14.31 16.79 0.98
CA GLU A 281 14.68 17.22 -0.38
C GLU A 281 14.27 16.17 -1.44
N ARG A 282 14.65 14.89 -1.22
CA ARG A 282 14.39 13.82 -2.20
C ARG A 282 12.91 13.46 -2.27
N ILE A 283 12.19 13.41 -1.16
CA ILE A 283 10.76 13.10 -1.14
C ILE A 283 9.95 14.22 -1.78
N SER A 284 10.32 15.50 -1.57
CA SER A 284 9.70 16.64 -2.27
C SER A 284 9.89 16.56 -3.78
N ARG A 285 11.07 16.14 -4.26
CA ARG A 285 11.28 15.90 -5.69
C ARG A 285 10.35 14.79 -6.24
N LEU A 286 10.21 13.69 -5.51
CA LEU A 286 9.29 12.60 -5.91
C LEU A 286 7.83 13.05 -5.91
N GLN A 287 7.41 13.80 -4.89
CA GLN A 287 6.05 14.38 -4.82
C GLN A 287 5.79 15.36 -5.97
N GLY A 288 6.81 16.12 -6.39
CA GLY A 288 6.78 16.98 -7.57
C GLY A 288 6.53 16.18 -8.85
N ILE A 289 7.22 15.05 -9.04
CA ILE A 289 6.99 14.15 -10.18
C ILE A 289 5.54 13.64 -10.17
N LEU A 290 5.06 13.16 -9.01
CA LEU A 290 3.70 12.63 -8.84
C LEU A 290 2.60 13.67 -9.08
N SER A 291 2.92 14.96 -8.98
CA SER A 291 1.96 16.07 -9.17
C SER A 291 2.13 16.77 -10.53
N SER A 292 2.99 16.25 -11.42
CA SER A 292 3.34 16.89 -12.70
C SER A 292 2.67 16.23 -13.91
N SER A 293 2.57 16.97 -15.01
CA SER A 293 2.16 16.47 -16.34
C SER A 293 3.13 15.43 -16.93
N ILE A 294 4.35 15.34 -16.40
CA ILE A 294 5.38 14.36 -16.77
C ILE A 294 5.43 13.18 -15.78
N MET A 295 4.36 12.92 -15.02
CA MET A 295 4.28 11.84 -14.04
C MET A 295 4.73 10.49 -14.63
N LEU A 296 4.18 10.08 -15.78
CA LEU A 296 4.51 8.78 -16.39
C LEU A 296 5.99 8.61 -16.74
N PRO A 297 6.62 9.48 -17.55
CA PRO A 297 8.06 9.37 -17.84
C PRO A 297 8.92 9.59 -16.60
N GLY A 298 8.50 10.44 -15.66
CA GLY A 298 9.19 10.63 -14.38
C GLY A 298 9.19 9.37 -13.53
N LEU A 299 8.03 8.71 -13.36
CA LEU A 299 7.90 7.45 -12.64
C LEU A 299 8.71 6.32 -13.26
N LEU A 300 8.72 6.21 -14.59
CA LEU A 300 9.56 5.25 -15.30
C LEU A 300 11.05 5.54 -15.06
N SER A 301 11.47 6.80 -15.09
CA SER A 301 12.85 7.19 -14.77
C SER A 301 13.24 6.90 -13.32
N GLU A 302 12.32 7.08 -12.37
CA GLU A 302 12.58 6.71 -10.97
C GLU A 302 12.67 5.19 -10.83
N MET A 303 11.76 4.45 -11.47
CA MET A 303 11.75 2.99 -11.46
C MET A 303 13.00 2.39 -12.13
N GLN A 304 13.56 3.02 -13.17
CA GLN A 304 14.83 2.62 -13.81
C GLN A 304 15.97 2.45 -12.81
N THR A 305 16.01 3.29 -11.78
CA THR A 305 17.09 3.28 -10.79
C THR A 305 16.79 2.31 -9.64
N ARG A 306 15.54 1.88 -9.45
CA ARG A 306 15.14 1.09 -8.30
C ARG A 306 15.43 -0.41 -8.46
N VAL A 307 15.77 -1.03 -7.34
CA VAL A 307 16.00 -2.48 -7.18
C VAL A 307 14.76 -3.17 -6.60
N SER A 308 14.61 -4.44 -6.91
CA SER A 308 13.54 -5.27 -6.39
C SER A 308 14.02 -6.67 -6.00
N THR A 309 13.25 -7.35 -5.16
CA THR A 309 13.54 -8.72 -4.73
C THR A 309 13.16 -9.71 -5.82
N THR A 310 11.98 -9.54 -6.41
CA THR A 310 11.60 -10.29 -7.62
C THR A 310 11.68 -9.39 -8.85
N VAL A 311 11.89 -9.98 -10.02
CA VAL A 311 11.99 -9.23 -11.27
C VAL A 311 10.66 -8.48 -11.58
N ILE A 312 9.51 -9.11 -11.29
CA ILE A 312 8.20 -8.53 -11.62
C ILE A 312 7.76 -7.38 -10.70
N ASP A 313 8.34 -7.26 -9.50
CA ASP A 313 7.97 -6.25 -8.51
C ASP A 313 8.09 -4.81 -9.04
N ARG A 314 9.04 -4.55 -9.96
CA ARG A 314 9.18 -3.23 -10.58
C ARG A 314 7.99 -2.88 -11.47
N VAL A 315 7.42 -3.86 -12.15
CA VAL A 315 6.21 -3.67 -12.95
C VAL A 315 5.00 -3.55 -12.03
N ALA A 316 4.86 -4.45 -11.05
CA ALA A 316 3.73 -4.44 -10.13
C ALA A 316 3.68 -3.15 -9.29
N GLY A 317 4.84 -2.62 -8.89
CA GLY A 317 4.97 -1.36 -8.15
C GLY A 317 4.53 -0.11 -8.93
N LEU A 318 4.33 -0.20 -10.25
CA LEU A 318 3.81 0.89 -11.07
C LEU A 318 2.28 0.84 -11.25
N ALA A 319 1.66 -0.32 -11.03
CA ALA A 319 0.26 -0.53 -11.40
C ALA A 319 -0.70 0.44 -10.67
N PHE A 320 -0.46 0.68 -9.39
CA PHE A 320 -1.27 1.61 -8.61
C PHE A 320 -1.04 3.08 -9.01
N LEU A 321 0.20 3.42 -9.40
CA LEU A 321 0.62 4.77 -9.77
C LEU A 321 0.12 5.20 -11.14
N PHE A 322 -0.10 4.26 -12.07
CA PHE A 322 -0.63 4.54 -13.40
C PHE A 322 -2.15 4.69 -13.46
N TRP A 323 -2.80 4.70 -12.30
CA TRP A 323 -4.24 4.86 -12.17
C TRP A 323 -5.07 3.88 -13.02
N CYS A 324 -4.60 2.64 -13.15
CA CYS A 324 -5.35 1.60 -13.85
C CYS A 324 -6.74 1.38 -13.21
N ASP A 325 -7.79 1.37 -14.04
CA ASP A 325 -9.16 1.08 -13.59
C ASP A 325 -9.32 -0.38 -13.14
N ALA A 326 -8.58 -1.28 -13.78
CA ALA A 326 -8.42 -2.66 -13.36
C ALA A 326 -6.94 -2.98 -13.17
N ILE A 327 -6.55 -3.55 -12.04
CA ILE A 327 -5.15 -3.84 -11.71
C ILE A 327 -4.80 -5.27 -12.13
N PRO A 328 -3.71 -5.52 -12.86
CA PRO A 328 -3.25 -6.89 -13.12
C PRO A 328 -3.06 -7.70 -11.84
N THR A 329 -3.43 -8.98 -11.86
CA THR A 329 -3.12 -9.90 -10.75
C THR A 329 -1.61 -10.16 -10.65
N TYR A 330 -1.13 -10.48 -9.45
CA TYR A 330 0.29 -10.79 -9.23
C TYR A 330 0.54 -12.29 -9.35
N THR A 331 1.42 -12.70 -10.26
CA THR A 331 1.87 -14.08 -10.38
C THR A 331 3.40 -14.14 -10.42
N ALA A 332 4.02 -14.62 -9.33
CA ALA A 332 5.49 -14.64 -9.15
C ALA A 332 6.27 -15.38 -10.25
N SER A 333 5.63 -16.28 -11.00
CA SER A 333 6.24 -17.02 -12.10
C SER A 333 6.24 -16.30 -13.45
N GLN A 334 5.59 -15.13 -13.57
CA GLN A 334 5.59 -14.35 -14.81
C GLN A 334 6.96 -13.75 -15.08
N THR A 335 7.26 -13.53 -16.36
CA THR A 335 8.38 -12.70 -16.77
C THR A 335 8.04 -11.21 -16.64
N GLU A 336 9.06 -10.35 -16.57
CA GLU A 336 8.84 -8.89 -16.55
C GLU A 336 8.09 -8.40 -17.80
N GLU A 337 8.37 -8.97 -18.97
CA GLU A 337 7.73 -8.58 -20.23
C GLU A 337 6.25 -9.00 -20.27
N GLU A 338 5.90 -10.18 -19.74
CA GLU A 338 4.50 -10.61 -19.62
C GLU A 338 3.73 -9.73 -18.63
N ALA A 339 4.32 -9.44 -17.48
CA ALA A 339 3.74 -8.54 -16.49
C ALA A 339 3.55 -7.13 -17.07
N TRP A 340 4.56 -6.61 -17.77
CA TRP A 340 4.53 -5.28 -18.39
C TRP A 340 3.47 -5.21 -19.50
N SER A 341 3.40 -6.25 -20.34
CA SER A 341 2.37 -6.37 -21.37
C SER A 341 0.96 -6.34 -20.75
N THR A 342 0.77 -7.06 -19.64
CA THR A 342 -0.52 -7.10 -18.93
C THR A 342 -0.87 -5.74 -18.31
N LEU A 343 0.13 -5.04 -17.77
CA LEU A 343 -0.04 -3.69 -17.22
C LEU A 343 -0.39 -2.67 -18.31
N LEU A 344 0.29 -2.70 -19.46
CA LEU A 344 -0.02 -1.86 -20.62
C LEU A 344 -1.47 -2.03 -21.07
N ASP A 345 -1.95 -3.28 -21.15
CA ASP A 345 -3.33 -3.59 -21.53
C ASP A 345 -4.36 -3.17 -20.47
N ALA A 346 -3.92 -2.84 -19.26
CA ALA A 346 -4.74 -2.44 -18.12
C ALA A 346 -4.70 -0.93 -17.82
N MET A 347 -3.74 -0.19 -18.39
CA MET A 347 -3.68 1.27 -18.32
C MET A 347 -4.95 1.92 -18.89
N SER A 348 -5.27 3.13 -18.45
CA SER A 348 -6.26 3.95 -19.15
C SER A 348 -5.75 4.35 -20.53
N TRP A 349 -6.66 4.70 -21.44
CA TRP A 349 -6.30 5.25 -22.74
C TRP A 349 -5.44 6.52 -22.62
N THR A 350 -5.69 7.36 -21.60
CA THR A 350 -4.88 8.55 -21.29
C THR A 350 -3.44 8.18 -20.96
N ALA A 351 -3.23 7.18 -20.09
CA ALA A 351 -1.90 6.73 -19.71
C ALA A 351 -1.15 6.07 -20.88
N ARG A 352 -1.86 5.31 -21.73
CA ARG A 352 -1.27 4.74 -22.96
C ARG A 352 -0.88 5.84 -23.96
N ALA A 353 -1.72 6.85 -24.15
CA ALA A 353 -1.43 7.98 -25.04
C ALA A 353 -0.23 8.80 -24.56
N ALA A 354 -0.16 9.09 -23.26
CA ALA A 354 1.01 9.70 -22.64
C ALA A 354 2.27 8.86 -22.89
N LEU A 355 2.21 7.56 -22.66
CA LEU A 355 3.33 6.66 -22.92
C LEU A 355 3.76 6.68 -24.40
N PHE A 356 2.81 6.69 -25.34
CA PHE A 356 3.08 6.80 -26.77
C PHE A 356 3.82 8.10 -27.09
N PHE A 357 3.34 9.20 -26.53
CA PHE A 357 3.93 10.52 -26.74
C PHE A 357 5.38 10.59 -26.28
N PHE A 358 5.69 10.07 -25.07
CA PHE A 358 7.05 10.10 -24.52
C PHE A 358 7.98 9.00 -25.05
N TYR A 359 7.43 7.90 -25.58
CA TYR A 359 8.18 6.75 -26.08
C TYR A 359 7.60 6.27 -27.43
N PRO A 360 7.74 7.06 -28.51
CA PRO A 360 7.07 6.78 -29.80
C PRO A 360 7.76 5.69 -30.63
N GLU A 361 8.91 5.18 -30.18
CA GLU A 361 9.66 4.16 -30.91
C GLU A 361 8.85 2.86 -31.06
N PRO A 362 8.95 2.17 -32.22
CA PRO A 362 8.37 0.85 -32.38
C PRO A 362 8.86 -0.14 -31.32
N GLY A 363 7.98 -1.04 -30.90
CA GLY A 363 8.36 -2.13 -30.01
C GLY A 363 9.39 -3.03 -30.67
N LYS A 364 10.38 -3.49 -29.90
CA LYS A 364 11.36 -4.52 -30.35
C LYS A 364 10.77 -5.94 -30.41
N GLY A 365 9.44 -6.06 -30.31
CA GLY A 365 8.71 -7.32 -30.42
C GLY A 365 8.49 -7.79 -31.86
N PRO A 366 7.87 -8.97 -32.06
CA PRO A 366 7.73 -9.61 -33.37
C PRO A 366 6.93 -8.79 -34.39
N THR A 367 5.96 -7.98 -33.93
CA THR A 367 5.02 -7.26 -34.79
C THR A 367 5.55 -5.92 -35.31
N ARG A 368 6.67 -5.40 -34.77
CA ARG A 368 7.22 -4.05 -35.04
C ARG A 368 6.20 -2.90 -34.99
N THR A 369 5.06 -3.11 -34.32
CA THR A 369 4.07 -2.07 -34.02
C THR A 369 4.51 -1.29 -32.78
N TRP A 370 3.95 -0.08 -32.58
CA TRP A 370 4.19 0.62 -31.32
C TRP A 370 3.63 -0.20 -30.16
N ARG A 371 4.54 -0.61 -29.28
CA ARG A 371 4.32 -1.30 -28.00
C ARG A 371 5.69 -1.42 -27.32
N PRO A 372 6.12 -0.43 -26.53
CA PRO A 372 7.46 -0.46 -25.95
C PRO A 372 7.62 -1.69 -25.06
N THR A 373 8.71 -2.43 -25.22
CA THR A 373 9.05 -3.54 -24.30
C THR A 373 9.54 -2.99 -22.97
N TRP A 374 9.40 -3.78 -21.89
CA TRP A 374 9.95 -3.42 -20.59
C TRP A 374 11.45 -3.15 -20.69
N LYS A 375 12.19 -4.02 -21.39
CA LYS A 375 13.62 -3.85 -21.64
C LYS A 375 13.93 -2.54 -22.36
N GLN A 376 13.15 -2.13 -23.35
CA GLN A 376 13.33 -0.83 -24.03
C GLN A 376 13.18 0.33 -23.04
N LEU A 377 12.14 0.32 -22.21
CA LEU A 377 11.91 1.39 -21.23
C LEU A 377 12.98 1.41 -20.13
N MET A 378 13.52 0.25 -19.74
CA MET A 378 14.52 0.19 -18.68
C MET A 378 15.95 0.47 -19.14
N THR A 379 16.23 0.38 -20.45
CA THR A 379 17.57 0.60 -21.03
C THR A 379 17.67 1.84 -21.92
N GLY A 380 16.53 2.41 -22.32
CA GLY A 380 16.46 3.58 -23.19
C GLY A 380 16.77 4.87 -22.46
N THR A 381 17.27 5.85 -23.20
CA THR A 381 17.37 7.25 -22.75
C THR A 381 15.98 7.79 -22.37
N LYS A 382 15.93 8.58 -21.29
CA LYS A 382 14.71 9.23 -20.75
C LYS A 382 13.82 9.74 -21.88
N GLY A 383 12.52 9.43 -21.83
CA GLY A 383 11.53 10.02 -22.72
C GLY A 383 11.53 11.53 -22.51
N PHE A 384 12.24 12.27 -23.35
CA PHE A 384 12.20 13.73 -23.34
C PHE A 384 10.91 14.18 -24.01
N PRO A 385 10.12 15.09 -23.42
CA PRO A 385 9.28 15.93 -24.25
C PRO A 385 10.20 16.74 -25.19
N PRO A 386 9.82 16.97 -26.45
CA PRO A 386 10.46 18.00 -27.26
C PRO A 386 10.58 19.30 -26.45
N VAL A 387 11.76 19.93 -26.49
CA VAL A 387 12.20 21.04 -25.61
C VAL A 387 11.27 22.28 -25.67
N ASP A 388 10.34 22.32 -26.61
CA ASP A 388 9.52 23.50 -26.94
C ASP A 388 8.03 23.36 -26.60
N LEU A 389 7.61 22.38 -25.79
CA LEU A 389 6.18 22.11 -25.59
C LEU A 389 5.68 22.43 -24.19
N ASP A 390 4.65 23.28 -24.16
CA ASP A 390 3.82 23.53 -22.99
C ASP A 390 3.14 22.22 -22.55
N PRO A 391 3.49 21.69 -21.37
CA PRO A 391 2.94 20.45 -20.85
C PRO A 391 1.43 20.49 -20.57
N GLU A 392 0.80 21.67 -20.61
CA GLU A 392 -0.64 21.84 -20.42
C GLU A 392 -1.45 21.63 -21.72
N HIS A 393 -0.80 21.60 -22.90
CA HIS A 393 -1.48 21.68 -24.21
C HIS A 393 -1.30 20.45 -25.14
N TRP A 394 -0.69 19.34 -24.70
CA TRP A 394 -0.41 18.18 -25.58
C TRP A 394 -1.56 17.16 -25.70
N MET A 395 -2.56 17.20 -24.81
CA MET A 395 -3.78 16.39 -24.91
C MET A 395 -4.99 17.28 -25.23
N ASN A 396 -5.19 17.62 -26.51
CA ASN A 396 -6.36 18.40 -26.91
C ASN A 396 -7.65 17.56 -26.92
N GLU A 397 -7.58 16.28 -27.32
CA GLU A 397 -8.69 15.32 -27.25
C GLU A 397 -8.14 13.89 -27.43
N CYS A 398 -8.42 12.95 -26.52
CA CYS A 398 -8.40 11.54 -26.90
C CYS A 398 -9.75 10.92 -26.59
N VAL A 399 -10.20 10.04 -27.48
CA VAL A 399 -11.57 9.52 -27.50
C VAL A 399 -11.48 8.00 -27.54
N ASP A 400 -12.24 7.35 -26.68
CA ASP A 400 -12.49 5.90 -26.73
C ASP A 400 -13.50 5.65 -27.86
N ILE A 401 -13.15 4.79 -28.82
CA ILE A 401 -14.06 4.42 -29.90
C ILE A 401 -14.58 3.01 -29.60
N ASP A 402 -15.89 2.84 -29.67
CA ASP A 402 -16.67 1.62 -29.36
C ASP A 402 -16.17 0.32 -30.06
N ASP A 403 -15.18 0.42 -30.95
CA ASP A 403 -14.57 -0.69 -31.70
C ASP A 403 -13.32 -1.27 -31.01
N GLY A 404 -12.99 -0.82 -29.79
CA GLY A 404 -11.86 -1.34 -28.99
C GLY A 404 -10.50 -0.78 -29.40
N GLY A 405 -10.46 0.41 -30.00
CA GLY A 405 -9.23 1.13 -30.35
C GLY A 405 -9.18 2.48 -29.66
N ASP A 406 -8.06 2.82 -28.99
CA ASP A 406 -7.87 4.18 -28.49
C ASP A 406 -7.42 5.10 -29.63
N HIS A 407 -8.09 6.22 -29.84
CA HIS A 407 -7.68 7.25 -30.80
C HIS A 407 -7.07 8.45 -30.09
N HIS A 408 -5.88 8.87 -30.52
CA HIS A 408 -5.22 10.07 -30.01
C HIS A 408 -5.14 11.16 -31.08
N PHE A 409 -5.62 12.36 -30.71
CA PHE A 409 -5.43 13.61 -31.45
C PHE A 409 -4.63 14.59 -30.58
N GLY A 410 -3.44 14.97 -31.05
CA GLY A 410 -2.54 15.87 -30.32
C GLY A 410 -1.84 16.86 -31.24
N CYS A 411 -1.29 17.92 -30.66
CA CYS A 411 -0.59 18.97 -31.41
C CYS A 411 0.62 18.48 -32.24
N HIS A 412 1.12 17.26 -31.98
CA HIS A 412 2.25 16.64 -32.71
C HIS A 412 1.96 15.24 -33.28
N ILE A 413 0.80 14.67 -32.99
CA ILE A 413 0.35 13.38 -33.52
C ILE A 413 -0.99 13.65 -34.20
N LYS A 414 -0.96 13.69 -35.54
CA LYS A 414 -2.15 14.00 -36.36
C LYS A 414 -3.27 13.00 -36.12
N GLU A 415 -2.91 11.73 -35.95
CA GLU A 415 -3.79 10.61 -35.63
C GLU A 415 -2.93 9.41 -35.21
N ALA A 416 -3.31 8.69 -34.13
CA ALA A 416 -2.70 7.41 -33.75
C ALA A 416 -3.72 6.45 -33.11
N TYR A 417 -3.63 5.16 -33.50
CA TYR A 417 -4.47 4.06 -33.02
C TYR A 417 -3.75 3.24 -31.93
N ILE A 418 -4.04 3.41 -30.65
CA ILE A 418 -3.11 2.97 -29.59
C ILE A 418 -3.41 1.54 -29.06
N HIS A 419 -4.53 0.89 -29.46
CA HIS A 419 -4.80 -0.51 -29.09
C HIS A 419 -4.44 -1.54 -30.17
N THR A 420 -3.67 -2.56 -29.77
CA THR A 420 -3.12 -3.72 -30.52
C THR A 420 -2.40 -3.49 -31.87
N ARG A 421 -2.58 -2.36 -32.57
CA ARG A 421 -1.79 -1.94 -33.74
C ARG A 421 -1.85 -0.41 -33.94
N ALA A 422 -0.79 0.30 -33.54
CA ALA A 422 -0.67 1.72 -33.91
C ALA A 422 -0.06 1.91 -35.30
N TRP A 423 -0.80 2.64 -36.13
CA TRP A 423 -0.30 3.44 -37.23
C TRP A 423 -0.57 4.90 -36.89
N GLY A 424 0.43 5.77 -37.04
CA GLY A 424 0.28 7.20 -36.87
C GLY A 424 1.34 7.94 -37.69
N SER A 425 0.95 9.04 -38.33
CA SER A 425 1.87 9.88 -39.11
C SER A 425 2.37 11.02 -38.20
N CYS A 426 3.67 11.01 -37.88
CA CYS A 426 4.32 12.07 -37.13
C CYS A 426 4.79 13.17 -38.09
N TYR A 427 4.51 14.44 -37.76
CA TYR A 427 5.11 15.57 -38.44
C TYR A 427 6.53 15.78 -37.92
N ARG A 428 7.55 15.67 -38.77
CA ARG A 428 8.89 16.21 -38.47
C ARG A 428 8.90 17.68 -38.90
N PRO A 429 9.17 18.66 -38.03
CA PRO A 429 9.45 20.02 -38.48
C PRO A 429 10.71 20.01 -39.37
N PRO A 430 10.79 20.88 -40.40
CA PRO A 430 12.01 21.04 -41.18
C PRO A 430 13.14 21.56 -40.28
N ALA A 431 14.36 21.10 -40.59
CA ALA A 431 15.61 21.35 -39.86
C ALA A 431 16.03 22.83 -39.85
#